data_AF-A0A0U1QYI0-F1
#
_entry.id   AF-A0A0U1QYI0-F1
#
_cell.length_a   1.000
_cell.length_b   1.000
_cell.length_c   1.000
_cell.angle_alpha   90.00
_cell.angle_beta   90.00
_cell.angle_gamma   90.00
#
_symmetry.space_group_name_H-M   'P 1'
#
loop_
_entity.id
_entity.type
_entity.pdbx_description
1 polymer ?
#
loop_
_entity_poly.entity_id
_entity_poly.type
_entity_poly.pdbx_seq_one_letter_code
_entity_poly.pdbx_strand_id
1 'polypeptide(L)'
;MKIYFSQIYLEGEDTTFLVTNTLIHRLSNQLDKLNKKINHYEKLFKTDDFSMIFVISATRKNEVLTVKGPTTKSKNKEIYFSLFIPYQEVNSFTEQTSYVLDYIAEGIISVLNKYKTDPSGVKEAVEAVKKMIMDDPEKYQKWTK
;
A
#
# COMPACT_ATOMS: atom_id res chain seq x y z
N MET A 1 15.45 2.14 -1.18
CA MET A 1 14.19 1.73 -0.50
C MET A 1 13.25 1.12 -1.54
N LYS A 2 12.71 -0.06 -1.28
CA LYS A 2 11.67 -0.69 -2.12
C LYS A 2 10.36 -0.78 -1.36
N ILE A 3 9.24 -0.62 -2.04
CA ILE A 3 7.89 -0.66 -1.47
C ILE A 3 7.22 -1.97 -1.89
N TYR A 4 6.78 -2.73 -0.89
CA TYR A 4 6.02 -3.96 -1.08
C TYR A 4 4.69 -3.88 -0.33
N PHE A 5 3.78 -4.76 -0.70
CA PHE A 5 2.51 -4.91 -0.01
C PHE A 5 2.28 -6.36 0.40
N SER A 6 1.56 -6.52 1.51
CA SER A 6 1.01 -7.79 1.95
C SER A 6 -0.44 -7.57 2.38
N GLN A 7 -1.22 -8.63 2.52
CA GLN A 7 -2.61 -8.58 2.94
C GLN A 7 -2.83 -9.47 4.15
N ILE A 8 -3.66 -9.02 5.09
CA ILE A 8 -4.13 -9.82 6.22
C ILE A 8 -5.65 -9.66 6.41
N TYR A 9 -6.33 -10.78 6.63
CA TYR A 9 -7.77 -10.85 6.82
C TYR A 9 -8.11 -11.04 8.30
N LEU A 10 -8.07 -9.94 9.05
CA LEU A 10 -8.25 -9.97 10.51
C LEU A 10 -9.71 -10.16 10.95
N GLU A 11 -10.66 -9.74 10.12
CA GLU A 11 -12.10 -9.75 10.43
C GLU A 11 -12.88 -10.79 9.61
N GLY A 12 -12.18 -11.73 8.96
CA GLY A 12 -12.76 -12.82 8.18
C GLY A 12 -13.02 -12.50 6.69
N GLU A 13 -13.58 -13.47 5.96
CA GLU A 13 -13.79 -13.43 4.51
C GLU A 13 -14.91 -12.45 4.06
N ASP A 14 -15.78 -12.01 4.96
CA ASP A 14 -16.84 -11.04 4.66
C ASP A 14 -16.40 -9.57 4.86
N THR A 15 -15.12 -9.37 5.20
CA THR A 15 -14.50 -8.06 5.45
C THR A 15 -13.13 -8.04 4.78
N THR A 16 -13.13 -8.07 3.46
CA THR A 16 -11.93 -8.10 2.62
C THR A 16 -12.15 -7.33 1.32
N PHE A 17 -11.06 -6.80 0.78
CA PHE A 17 -11.02 -6.23 -0.55
C PHE A 17 -10.37 -7.21 -1.52
N LEU A 18 -10.89 -7.29 -2.73
CA LEU A 18 -10.27 -8.04 -3.83
C LEU A 18 -9.06 -7.26 -4.36
N VAL A 19 -7.93 -7.39 -3.66
CA VAL A 19 -6.65 -6.86 -4.11
C VAL A 19 -5.79 -8.02 -4.58
N THR A 20 -5.52 -8.09 -5.88
CA THR A 20 -4.71 -9.17 -6.44
C THR A 20 -3.21 -8.87 -6.37
N ASN A 21 -2.38 -9.90 -6.51
CA ASN A 21 -0.94 -9.70 -6.64
C ASN A 21 -0.56 -8.94 -7.93
N THR A 22 -1.32 -9.10 -9.02
CA THR A 22 -1.15 -8.37 -10.29
C THR A 22 -1.26 -6.86 -10.07
N LEU A 23 -2.29 -6.44 -9.33
CA LEU A 23 -2.51 -5.04 -8.94
C LEU A 23 -1.38 -4.55 -8.03
N ILE A 24 -1.07 -5.28 -6.96
CA ILE A 24 -0.04 -4.91 -5.98
C ILE A 24 1.32 -4.75 -6.64
N HIS A 25 1.70 -5.70 -7.50
CA HIS A 25 2.99 -5.63 -8.20
C HIS A 25 3.07 -4.38 -9.08
N ARG A 26 1.98 -4.04 -9.77
CA ARG A 26 1.93 -2.82 -10.58
C ARG A 26 2.04 -1.56 -9.74
N LEU A 27 1.38 -1.54 -8.58
CA LEU A 27 1.45 -0.43 -7.63
C LEU A 27 2.86 -0.25 -7.06
N SER A 28 3.48 -1.31 -6.55
CA SER A 28 4.88 -1.32 -6.10
C SER A 28 5.82 -0.75 -7.16
N ASN A 29 5.71 -1.23 -8.40
CA ASN A 29 6.57 -0.76 -9.49
C ASN A 29 6.40 0.73 -9.81
N GLN A 30 5.22 1.32 -9.64
CA GLN A 30 5.04 2.76 -9.85
C GLN A 30 5.57 3.59 -8.69
N LEU A 31 5.39 3.11 -7.46
CA LEU A 31 5.87 3.80 -6.27
C LEU A 31 7.40 3.73 -6.14
N ASP A 32 8.02 2.61 -6.52
CA ASP A 32 9.47 2.44 -6.50
C ASP A 32 10.18 3.43 -7.43
N LYS A 33 9.56 3.82 -8.55
CA LYS A 33 10.11 4.83 -9.47
C LYS A 33 10.22 6.22 -8.84
N LEU A 34 9.44 6.49 -7.79
CA LEU A 34 9.56 7.75 -7.05
C LEU A 34 10.88 7.84 -6.27
N ASN A 35 11.57 6.70 -6.06
CA ASN A 35 12.87 6.59 -5.42
C ASN A 35 12.94 7.38 -4.10
N LYS A 36 11.85 7.36 -3.32
CA LYS A 36 11.78 8.05 -2.03
C LYS A 36 12.74 7.39 -1.05
N LYS A 37 13.36 8.20 -0.19
CA LYS A 37 14.31 7.74 0.84
C LYS A 37 13.92 8.31 2.19
N ILE A 38 13.87 7.43 3.19
CA ILE A 38 13.61 7.82 4.57
C ILE A 38 14.91 7.76 5.36
N ASN A 39 15.54 8.91 5.56
CA ASN A 39 16.84 9.05 6.22
C ASN A 39 16.90 8.39 7.61
N HIS A 40 15.78 8.35 8.34
CA HIS A 40 15.70 7.69 9.64
C HIS A 40 16.08 6.20 9.54
N TYR A 41 15.57 5.50 8.53
CA TYR A 41 15.81 4.07 8.35
C TYR A 41 17.14 3.77 7.67
N GLU A 42 17.62 4.67 6.80
CA GLU A 42 18.98 4.56 6.27
C GLU A 42 20.02 4.54 7.38
N LYS A 43 19.85 5.41 8.38
CA LYS A 43 20.71 5.44 9.57
C LYS A 43 20.53 4.21 10.46
N LEU A 44 19.29 3.76 10.65
CA LEU A 44 18.99 2.59 11.47
C LEU A 44 19.62 1.30 10.90
N PHE A 45 19.54 1.10 9.59
CA PHE A 45 20.04 -0.10 8.92
C PHE A 45 21.43 0.04 8.30
N LYS A 46 22.02 1.25 8.33
CA LYS A 46 23.32 1.58 7.72
C LYS A 46 23.38 1.24 6.23
N THR A 47 22.29 1.47 5.51
CA THR A 47 22.12 1.11 4.09
C THR A 47 20.90 1.83 3.52
N ASP A 48 20.92 2.15 2.23
CA ASP A 48 19.75 2.66 1.50
C ASP A 48 18.96 1.55 0.78
N ASP A 49 19.44 0.32 0.84
CA ASP A 49 18.79 -0.90 0.36
C ASP A 49 18.03 -1.60 1.49
N PHE A 50 16.79 -1.16 1.68
CA PHE A 50 15.85 -1.70 2.65
C PHE A 50 14.44 -1.71 2.07
N SER A 51 13.56 -2.48 2.69
CA SER A 51 12.19 -2.70 2.24
C SER A 51 11.19 -2.04 3.20
N MET A 52 10.22 -1.33 2.63
CA MET A 52 9.04 -0.87 3.33
C MET A 52 7.84 -1.72 2.88
N ILE A 53 7.17 -2.35 3.83
CA ILE A 53 6.04 -3.25 3.58
C ILE A 53 4.78 -2.61 4.18
N PHE A 54 3.80 -2.35 3.32
CA PHE A 54 2.46 -1.95 3.74
C PHE A 54 1.56 -3.17 3.80
N VAL A 55 1.12 -3.51 5.00
CA VAL A 55 0.19 -4.60 5.24
C VAL A 55 -1.24 -4.05 5.19
N ILE A 56 -1.98 -4.40 4.16
CA ILE A 56 -3.35 -3.95 3.93
C ILE A 56 -4.30 -4.86 4.70
N SER A 57 -5.23 -4.26 5.43
CA SER A 57 -6.32 -4.96 6.11
C SER A 57 -7.59 -4.13 6.08
N ALA A 58 -8.71 -4.75 5.78
CA ALA A 58 -10.01 -4.11 5.94
C ALA A 58 -10.46 -4.18 7.41
N THR A 59 -11.19 -3.18 7.88
CA THR A 59 -11.76 -3.17 9.23
C THR A 59 -13.11 -2.47 9.26
N ARG A 60 -14.06 -3.03 10.02
CA ARG A 60 -15.35 -2.36 10.33
C ARG A 60 -15.29 -1.53 11.60
N LYS A 61 -14.20 -1.62 12.37
CA LYS A 61 -14.05 -0.98 13.68
C LYS A 61 -13.78 0.51 13.60
N ASN A 62 -13.21 0.98 12.49
CA ASN A 62 -12.81 2.37 12.30
C ASN A 62 -13.48 2.93 11.05
N GLU A 63 -13.99 4.16 11.15
CA GLU A 63 -14.57 4.91 10.02
C GLU A 63 -13.51 5.65 9.20
N VAL A 64 -12.28 5.73 9.72
CA VAL A 64 -11.15 6.42 9.07
C VAL A 64 -9.93 5.51 8.96
N LEU A 65 -9.09 5.77 7.97
CA LEU A 65 -7.82 5.08 7.79
C LEU A 65 -6.99 5.15 9.07
N THR A 66 -6.59 3.97 9.56
CA THR A 66 -5.67 3.88 10.69
C THR A 66 -4.35 3.26 10.24
N VAL A 67 -3.26 3.99 10.40
CA VAL A 67 -1.90 3.52 10.12
C VAL A 67 -1.22 3.09 11.43
N LYS A 68 -0.86 1.81 11.56
CA LYS A 68 -0.10 1.29 12.71
C LYS A 68 1.34 0.95 12.33
N GLY A 69 2.23 1.01 13.32
CA GLY A 69 3.66 0.75 13.18
C GLY A 69 4.53 1.98 13.48
N PRO A 70 5.83 1.91 13.18
CA PRO A 70 6.50 0.83 12.46
C PRO A 70 6.75 -0.42 13.32
N THR A 71 6.79 -1.59 12.68
CA THR A 71 7.50 -2.77 13.21
C THR A 71 8.72 -3.01 12.33
N THR A 72 9.91 -3.07 12.93
CA THR A 72 11.16 -3.25 12.18
C THR A 72 11.71 -4.66 12.35
N LYS A 73 12.09 -5.30 11.24
CA LYS A 73 12.89 -6.54 11.26
C LYS A 73 14.30 -6.23 10.76
N SER A 74 15.19 -5.85 11.68
CA SER A 74 16.54 -5.38 11.33
C SER A 74 17.38 -6.39 10.57
N LYS A 75 17.22 -7.70 10.83
CA LYS A 75 17.95 -8.76 10.11
C LYS A 75 17.68 -8.75 8.60
N ASN A 76 16.43 -8.46 8.21
CA ASN A 76 16.00 -8.42 6.82
C ASN A 76 15.99 -7.00 6.25
N LYS A 77 16.26 -5.98 7.08
CA LYS A 77 16.12 -4.56 6.73
C LYS A 77 14.71 -4.24 6.24
N GLU A 78 13.71 -4.73 6.97
CA GLU A 78 12.29 -4.57 6.63
C GLU A 78 11.60 -3.68 7.66
N ILE A 79 10.70 -2.82 7.17
CA ILE A 79 9.84 -1.97 7.98
C ILE A 79 8.40 -2.27 7.60
N TYR A 80 7.57 -2.58 8.57
CA TYR A 80 6.16 -2.89 8.37
C TYR A 80 5.28 -1.75 8.90
N PHE A 81 4.35 -1.32 8.07
CA PHE A 81 3.22 -0.48 8.46
C PHE A 81 1.92 -1.21 8.12
N SER A 82 0.97 -1.21 9.03
CA SER A 82 -0.35 -1.77 8.79
C SER A 82 -1.33 -0.66 8.44
N LEU A 83 -2.00 -0.80 7.30
CA LEU A 83 -3.07 0.08 6.83
C LEU A 83 -4.40 -0.60 7.12
N PHE A 84 -5.11 -0.11 8.13
CA PHE A 84 -6.46 -0.53 8.45
C PHE A 84 -7.44 0.38 7.71
N ILE A 85 -7.91 -0.10 6.57
CA ILE A 85 -8.81 0.61 5.67
C ILE A 85 -10.25 0.35 6.12
N PRO A 86 -11.09 1.39 6.30
CA PRO A 86 -12.51 1.21 6.60
C PRO A 86 -13.16 0.30 5.55
N TYR A 87 -13.85 -0.73 6.00
CA TYR A 87 -14.51 -1.64 5.07
C TYR A 87 -15.77 -0.97 4.52
N GLN A 88 -15.89 -0.97 3.19
CA GLN A 88 -17.10 -0.56 2.49
C GLN A 88 -17.46 -1.65 1.49
N GLU A 89 -18.72 -2.05 1.50
CA GLU A 89 -19.26 -2.97 0.51
C GLU A 89 -19.42 -2.24 -0.82
N VAL A 90 -18.72 -2.72 -1.85
CA VAL A 90 -18.70 -2.13 -3.19
C VAL A 90 -18.77 -3.26 -4.20
N ASN A 91 -19.79 -3.22 -5.05
CA ASN A 91 -20.10 -4.31 -5.99
C ASN A 91 -19.21 -4.31 -7.24
N SER A 92 -18.64 -3.16 -7.60
CA SER A 92 -17.75 -3.03 -8.76
C SER A 92 -16.29 -3.22 -8.35
N PHE A 93 -15.57 -4.09 -9.08
CA PHE A 93 -14.14 -4.29 -8.87
C PHE A 93 -13.33 -3.00 -9.03
N THR A 94 -13.65 -2.19 -10.04
CA THR A 94 -12.91 -0.95 -10.32
C THR A 94 -13.17 0.11 -9.25
N GLU A 95 -14.40 0.23 -8.76
CA GLU A 95 -14.76 1.15 -7.67
C GLU A 95 -14.11 0.73 -6.36
N GLN A 96 -14.20 -0.56 -6.01
CA GLN A 96 -13.57 -1.11 -4.81
C GLN A 96 -12.05 -0.92 -4.85
N THR A 97 -11.45 -1.18 -6.01
CA THR A 97 -10.01 -0.99 -6.20
C THR A 97 -9.62 0.47 -6.09
N SER A 98 -10.37 1.39 -6.71
CA SER A 98 -10.09 2.82 -6.59
C SER A 98 -10.14 3.27 -5.13
N TYR A 99 -11.18 2.86 -4.40
CA TYR A 99 -11.37 3.15 -2.98
C TYR A 99 -10.18 2.69 -2.14
N VAL A 100 -9.74 1.45 -2.31
CA VAL A 100 -8.57 0.90 -1.58
C VAL A 100 -7.29 1.63 -1.95
N LEU A 101 -7.09 1.92 -3.24
CA LEU A 101 -5.91 2.62 -3.74
C LEU A 101 -5.82 4.05 -3.20
N ASP A 102 -6.95 4.75 -3.04
CA ASP A 102 -6.99 6.06 -2.38
C ASP A 102 -6.47 6.00 -0.95
N TYR A 103 -6.97 5.04 -0.16
CA TYR A 103 -6.49 4.87 1.22
C TYR A 103 -5.04 4.41 1.31
N ILE A 104 -4.57 3.61 0.35
CA ILE A 104 -3.14 3.26 0.27
C ILE A 104 -2.30 4.52 0.02
N ALA A 105 -2.73 5.39 -0.91
CA ALA A 105 -2.04 6.66 -1.17
C ALA A 105 -1.97 7.52 0.09
N GLU A 106 -3.10 7.69 0.79
CA GLU A 106 -3.17 8.43 2.05
C GLU A 106 -2.26 7.85 3.12
N GLY A 107 -2.24 6.52 3.26
CA GLY A 107 -1.39 5.81 4.21
C GLY A 107 0.09 6.02 3.95
N ILE A 108 0.52 5.90 2.69
CA ILE A 108 1.90 6.16 2.27
C ILE A 108 2.28 7.61 2.52
N ILE A 109 1.43 8.57 2.14
CA ILE A 109 1.66 10.00 2.35
C ILE A 109 1.82 10.30 3.85
N SER A 110 0.95 9.73 4.68
CA SER A 110 1.00 9.88 6.14
C SER A 110 2.32 9.38 6.71
N VAL A 111 2.80 8.21 6.26
CA VAL A 111 4.11 7.67 6.65
C VAL A 111 5.25 8.59 6.19
N LEU A 112 5.30 8.99 4.92
CA LEU A 112 6.36 9.86 4.41
C LEU A 112 6.42 11.19 5.18
N ASN A 113 5.27 11.82 5.42
CA ASN A 113 5.16 13.06 6.19
C ASN A 113 5.64 12.89 7.64
N LYS A 114 5.25 11.78 8.31
CA LYS A 114 5.71 11.46 9.67
C LYS A 114 7.24 11.43 9.76
N TYR A 115 7.92 10.97 8.71
CA TYR A 115 9.38 10.92 8.64
C TYR A 115 10.00 12.09 7.86
N LYS A 116 9.26 13.19 7.66
CA LYS A 116 9.71 14.41 6.96
C LYS A 116 10.31 14.13 5.58
N THR A 117 9.76 13.12 4.90
CA THR A 117 10.12 12.75 3.53
C THR A 117 9.07 13.32 2.59
N ASP A 118 9.50 13.91 1.48
CA ASP A 118 8.60 14.53 0.50
C ASP A 118 7.62 13.49 -0.10
N PRO A 119 6.30 13.68 0.08
CA PRO A 119 5.28 12.75 -0.42
C PRO A 119 4.88 12.99 -1.88
N SER A 120 5.46 13.96 -2.58
CA SER A 120 5.10 14.28 -3.97
C SER A 120 5.19 13.05 -4.89
N GLY A 121 4.29 12.94 -5.87
CA GLY A 121 4.28 11.84 -6.83
C GLY A 121 3.53 10.59 -6.38
N VAL A 122 3.20 10.43 -5.08
CA VAL A 122 2.47 9.25 -4.58
C VAL A 122 1.06 9.18 -5.17
N LYS A 123 0.32 10.28 -5.17
CA LYS A 123 -1.04 10.33 -5.72
C LYS A 123 -1.01 10.07 -7.23
N GLU A 124 -0.08 10.69 -7.94
CA GLU A 124 0.10 10.54 -9.37
C GLU A 124 0.45 9.09 -9.76
N ALA A 125 1.32 8.44 -8.98
CA ALA A 125 1.66 7.03 -9.17
C ALA A 125 0.45 6.12 -8.97
N VAL A 126 -0.37 6.39 -7.95
CA VAL A 126 -1.60 5.64 -7.67
C VAL A 126 -2.66 5.88 -8.75
N GLU A 127 -2.87 7.12 -9.17
CA GLU A 127 -3.80 7.47 -10.24
C GLU A 127 -3.42 6.82 -11.58
N ALA A 128 -2.12 6.71 -11.87
CA ALA A 128 -1.66 5.98 -13.05
C ALA A 128 -2.03 4.49 -12.99
N VAL A 129 -1.99 3.88 -11.80
CA VAL A 129 -2.41 2.47 -11.61
C VAL A 129 -3.93 2.35 -11.76
N LYS A 130 -4.71 3.25 -11.16
CA LYS A 130 -6.17 3.25 -11.32
C LYS A 130 -6.59 3.32 -12.79
N LYS A 131 -5.97 4.22 -13.58
CA LYS A 131 -6.23 4.32 -15.03
C LYS A 131 -5.98 3.01 -15.76
N MET A 132 -4.84 2.36 -15.50
CA MET A 132 -4.54 1.05 -16.11
C MET A 132 -5.57 -0.03 -15.75
N ILE A 133 -6.10 0.02 -14.52
CA ILE A 133 -7.13 -0.93 -14.07
C ILE A 133 -8.48 -0.63 -14.72
N MET A 134 -8.83 0.64 -14.90
CA MET A 134 -10.03 1.03 -15.64
C MET A 134 -9.96 0.63 -17.12
N ASP A 135 -8.77 0.72 -17.73
CA ASP A 135 -8.56 0.37 -19.14
C ASP A 135 -8.64 -1.14 -19.39
N ASP A 136 -8.26 -1.99 -18.42
CA ASP A 136 -8.28 -3.46 -18.53
C ASP A 136 -8.61 -4.13 -17.18
N PRO A 137 -9.86 -4.04 -16.67
CA PRO A 137 -10.20 -4.54 -15.34
C PRO A 137 -9.99 -6.05 -15.19
N GLU A 138 -10.29 -6.83 -16.23
CA GLU A 138 -10.21 -8.29 -16.21
C GLU A 138 -8.79 -8.81 -15.96
N LYS A 139 -7.78 -8.13 -16.52
CA LYS A 139 -6.37 -8.47 -16.28
C LYS A 139 -5.99 -8.29 -14.82
N TYR A 140 -6.43 -7.21 -14.18
CA TYR A 140 -6.08 -6.90 -12.80
C TYR A 140 -6.92 -7.65 -11.77
N GLN A 141 -8.08 -8.17 -12.17
CA GLN A 141 -8.90 -9.04 -11.33
C GLN A 141 -8.34 -10.47 -11.21
N LYS A 142 -7.41 -10.86 -12.09
CA LYS A 142 -6.78 -12.19 -12.09
C LYS A 142 -5.48 -12.19 -11.29
N TRP A 143 -5.23 -13.28 -10.59
CA TRP A 143 -3.94 -13.56 -9.96
C TRP A 143 -2.96 -14.04 -11.02
N THR A 144 -1.81 -13.38 -11.18
CA THR A 144 -0.72 -13.88 -12.04
C THR A 144 0.17 -14.85 -11.26
N LYS A 145 0.72 -15.86 -11.93
CA LYS A 145 1.71 -16.78 -11.35
C LYS A 145 3.05 -16.11 -11.14
#